data_AF-A0AAV5T1W2-F1
#
_entry.id   AF-A0AAV5T1W2-F1
#
_cell.length_a   1.000
_cell.length_b   1.000
_cell.length_c   1.000
_cell.angle_alpha   90.00
_cell.angle_beta   90.00
_cell.angle_gamma   90.00
#
_symmetry.space_group_name_H-M   'P 1'
#
loop_
_entity.id
_entity.type
_entity.pdbx_description
1 polymer ?
#
loop_
_entity_poly.entity_id
_entity_poly.type
_entity_poly.pdbx_seq_one_letter_code
_entity_poly.pdbx_strand_id
1 'polypeptide(L)'
;MEHAICSSLVFGKKYKREHLIEFVEMNKLMGAQIISLYVDYSSVDKQFIEAVRFYQRQGILDTVGFHASGKRIWYHGQLAMVMDCLVRHSAVTRCVAFRHLDEFIVVPNGKKVDVLPE
;
A
#
# COMPACT_ATOMS: atom_id res chain seq x y z
N MET A 1 17.68 -1.14 -3.97
CA MET A 1 17.56 -1.93 -2.73
C MET A 1 16.25 -2.68 -2.81
N GLU A 2 16.32 -4.01 -2.75
CA GLU A 2 15.17 -4.89 -2.83
C GLU A 2 14.33 -4.79 -1.55
N HIS A 3 13.12 -4.24 -1.66
CA HIS A 3 12.21 -4.07 -0.52
C HIS A 3 10.75 -4.31 -0.93
N ALA A 4 9.94 -4.70 0.05
CA ALA A 4 8.50 -4.79 -0.09
C ALA A 4 7.80 -3.53 0.44
N ILE A 5 6.64 -3.21 -0.15
CA ILE A 5 5.73 -2.20 0.36
C ILE A 5 4.48 -2.88 0.91
N CYS A 6 4.15 -2.56 2.16
CA CYS A 6 2.91 -2.97 2.81
C CYS A 6 1.96 -1.79 2.89
N SER A 7 0.78 -1.95 2.29
CA SER A 7 -0.29 -0.95 2.33
C SER A 7 -1.55 -1.51 2.97
N SER A 8 -2.31 -0.67 3.68
CA SER A 8 -3.53 -1.09 4.39
C SER A 8 -4.75 -1.19 3.45
N LEU A 9 -5.95 -1.33 4.03
CA LEU A 9 -7.19 -1.54 3.27
C LEU A 9 -7.59 -0.35 2.39
N VAL A 10 -7.74 -0.64 1.10
CA VAL A 10 -8.49 0.16 0.15
C VAL A 10 -9.96 -0.22 0.23
N PHE A 11 -10.79 0.77 0.60
CA PHE A 11 -12.22 0.62 0.79
C PHE A 11 -12.99 1.82 0.25
N GLY A 12 -14.17 1.56 -0.30
CA GLY A 12 -15.10 2.56 -0.79
C GLY A 12 -14.58 3.31 -2.03
N LYS A 13 -15.01 4.58 -2.17
CA LYS A 13 -14.79 5.40 -3.37
C LYS A 13 -13.69 6.46 -3.24
N LYS A 14 -12.92 6.43 -2.14
CA LYS A 14 -11.85 7.42 -1.89
C LYS A 14 -10.74 7.30 -2.95
N TYR A 15 -10.25 6.09 -3.16
CA TYR A 15 -9.16 5.82 -4.08
C TYR A 15 -9.69 5.41 -5.44
N LYS A 16 -9.42 6.24 -6.45
CA LYS A 16 -9.63 5.95 -7.87
C LYS A 16 -8.43 5.24 -8.48
N ARG A 17 -8.61 4.71 -9.70
CA ARG A 17 -7.56 4.08 -10.52
C ARG A 17 -6.25 4.88 -10.57
N GLU A 18 -6.34 6.20 -10.74
CA GLU A 18 -5.18 7.08 -10.91
C GLU A 18 -4.26 7.02 -9.68
N HIS A 19 -4.83 7.04 -8.48
CA HIS A 19 -4.06 6.93 -7.23
C HIS A 19 -3.30 5.61 -7.13
N LEU A 20 -3.88 4.49 -7.59
CA LEU A 20 -3.19 3.20 -7.60
C LEU A 20 -2.02 3.21 -8.58
N ILE A 21 -2.22 3.76 -9.79
CA ILE A 21 -1.17 3.87 -10.81
C ILE A 21 -0.02 4.70 -10.27
N GLU A 22 -0.30 5.90 -9.75
CA GLU A 22 0.70 6.78 -9.17
C GLU A 22 1.47 6.10 -8.03
N PHE A 23 0.76 5.44 -7.12
CA PHE A 23 1.37 4.72 -6.00
C PHE A 23 2.28 3.58 -6.48
N VAL A 24 1.82 2.74 -7.41
CA VAL A 24 2.61 1.60 -7.89
C VAL A 24 3.82 2.08 -8.68
N GLU A 25 3.66 3.00 -9.64
CA GLU A 25 4.78 3.47 -10.45
C GLU A 25 5.82 4.22 -9.62
N MET A 26 5.40 5.05 -8.65
CA MET A 26 6.33 5.71 -7.74
C MET A 26 7.15 4.69 -6.94
N ASN A 27 6.52 3.67 -6.35
CA ASN A 27 7.24 2.66 -5.58
C ASN A 27 8.14 1.78 -6.45
N LYS A 28 7.73 1.47 -7.69
CA LYS A 28 8.60 0.81 -8.69
C LYS A 28 9.86 1.63 -8.96
N LEU A 29 9.72 2.94 -9.19
CA LEU A 29 10.86 3.84 -9.41
C LEU A 29 11.80 3.91 -8.20
N MET A 30 11.27 3.78 -6.98
CA MET A 30 12.07 3.69 -5.75
C MET A 30 12.69 2.30 -5.52
N GLY A 31 12.45 1.34 -6.41
CA GLY A 31 13.04 0.00 -6.36
C GLY A 31 12.27 -1.01 -5.53
N ALA A 32 10.97 -0.80 -5.29
CA ALA A 32 10.11 -1.82 -4.69
C ALA A 32 9.99 -3.03 -5.64
N GLN A 33 10.13 -4.23 -5.09
CA GLN A 33 9.99 -5.48 -5.87
C GLN A 33 8.56 -6.03 -5.81
N ILE A 34 7.90 -5.83 -4.68
CA ILE A 34 6.53 -6.28 -4.45
C ILE A 34 5.81 -5.29 -3.57
N ILE A 35 4.54 -5.08 -3.89
CA ILE A 35 3.62 -4.23 -3.15
C ILE A 35 2.46 -5.12 -2.74
N SER A 36 2.15 -5.21 -1.45
CA SER A 36 0.97 -5.92 -0.96
C SER A 36 -0.12 -4.94 -0.55
N LEU A 37 -1.32 -5.16 -1.07
CA LEU A 37 -2.48 -4.30 -0.89
C LEU A 37 -3.70 -5.07 -0.40
N TYR A 38 -4.37 -4.55 0.61
CA TYR A 38 -5.65 -5.11 1.06
C TYR A 38 -6.78 -4.40 0.33
N VAL A 39 -7.71 -5.16 -0.23
CA VAL A 39 -8.77 -4.59 -1.07
C VAL A 39 -10.12 -5.16 -0.67
N ASP A 40 -11.07 -4.27 -0.37
CA ASP A 40 -12.48 -4.63 -0.33
C ASP A 40 -13.06 -4.52 -1.75
N TYR A 41 -12.92 -5.63 -2.50
CA TYR A 41 -13.36 -5.74 -3.89
C TYR A 41 -14.86 -5.48 -4.10
N SER A 42 -15.68 -5.57 -3.04
CA SER A 42 -17.11 -5.26 -3.12
C SER A 42 -17.41 -3.76 -3.12
N SER A 43 -16.45 -2.94 -2.65
CA SER A 43 -16.65 -1.53 -2.37
C SER A 43 -15.94 -0.59 -3.35
N VAL A 44 -14.86 -1.05 -3.98
CA VAL A 44 -14.04 -0.26 -4.92
C VAL A 44 -14.62 -0.28 -6.34
N ASP A 45 -14.24 0.70 -7.16
CA ASP A 45 -14.75 0.81 -8.52
C ASP A 45 -14.10 -0.21 -9.50
N LYS A 46 -14.78 -0.49 -10.62
CA LYS A 46 -14.33 -1.47 -11.62
C LYS A 46 -12.99 -1.08 -12.28
N GLN A 47 -12.73 0.22 -12.47
CA GLN A 47 -11.51 0.69 -13.13
C GLN A 47 -10.29 0.52 -12.20
N PHE A 48 -10.50 0.69 -10.89
CA PHE A 48 -9.51 0.36 -9.86
C PHE A 48 -9.16 -1.13 -9.92
N ILE A 49 -10.16 -2.02 -9.96
CA ILE A 49 -9.95 -3.47 -10.06
C ILE A 49 -9.18 -3.86 -11.33
N GLU A 50 -9.47 -3.19 -12.46
CA GLU A 50 -8.74 -3.42 -13.70
C GLU A 50 -7.25 -3.08 -13.58
N ALA A 51 -6.93 -1.93 -12.98
CA ALA A 51 -5.54 -1.54 -12.71
C ALA A 51 -4.85 -2.47 -11.71
N VAL A 52 -5.55 -2.93 -10.66
CA VAL A 52 -5.03 -3.97 -9.75
C VAL A 52 -4.62 -5.19 -10.55
N ARG A 53 -5.51 -5.73 -11.39
CA ARG A 53 -5.22 -6.92 -12.20
C ARG A 53 -4.08 -6.72 -13.17
N PHE A 54 -3.95 -5.52 -13.74
CA PHE A 54 -2.83 -5.17 -14.62
C PHE A 54 -1.49 -5.31 -13.89
N TYR A 55 -1.37 -4.75 -12.69
CA TYR A 55 -0.14 -4.83 -11.90
C TYR A 55 0.11 -6.21 -11.28
N GLN A 56 -0.95 -6.96 -10.93
CA GLN A 56 -0.81 -8.36 -10.52
C GLN A 56 -0.19 -9.22 -11.61
N ARG A 57 -0.60 -9.05 -12.88
CA ARG A 57 -0.01 -9.79 -14.02
C ARG A 57 1.46 -9.47 -14.26
N GLN A 58 1.94 -8.31 -13.81
CA GLN A 58 3.35 -7.93 -13.88
C GLN A 58 4.17 -8.48 -12.70
N GLY A 59 3.53 -9.08 -11.70
CA GLY A 59 4.19 -9.59 -10.50
C GLY A 59 4.61 -8.50 -9.50
N ILE A 60 4.24 -7.24 -9.73
CA ILE A 60 4.62 -6.12 -8.84
C ILE A 60 3.62 -5.90 -7.70
N LEU A 61 2.36 -6.27 -7.91
CA LEU A 61 1.29 -6.09 -6.94
C LEU A 61 0.74 -7.45 -6.51
N ASP A 62 0.74 -7.70 -5.21
CA ASP A 62 0.00 -8.77 -4.56
C ASP A 62 -1.19 -8.17 -3.81
N THR A 63 -2.31 -8.90 -3.76
CA THR A 63 -3.51 -8.42 -3.07
C THR A 63 -4.14 -9.45 -2.17
N VAL A 64 -4.64 -8.97 -1.03
CA VAL A 64 -5.44 -9.75 -0.10
C VAL A 64 -6.85 -9.19 -0.08
N GLY A 65 -7.83 -10.02 -0.44
CA GLY A 65 -9.24 -9.64 -0.32
C GLY A 65 -9.62 -9.50 1.15
N PHE A 66 -10.17 -8.34 1.53
CA PHE A 66 -10.67 -8.11 2.88
C PHE A 66 -11.97 -7.31 2.83
N HIS A 67 -13.06 -7.90 3.29
CA HIS A 67 -14.34 -7.22 3.37
C HIS A 67 -14.47 -6.50 4.71
N ALA A 68 -14.55 -5.18 4.71
CA ALA A 68 -14.81 -4.42 5.93
C ALA A 68 -16.32 -4.30 6.13
N SER A 69 -16.87 -5.09 7.05
CA SER A 69 -18.30 -5.05 7.42
C SER A 69 -18.74 -3.76 8.15
N GLY A 70 -17.92 -2.71 8.11
CA GLY A 70 -18.25 -1.38 8.61
C GLY A 70 -17.03 -0.49 8.80
N LYS A 71 -17.27 0.82 8.92
CA LYS A 71 -16.21 1.85 9.05
C LYS A 71 -15.29 1.61 10.26
N ARG A 72 -15.82 1.10 11.37
CA ARG A 72 -15.01 0.79 12.58
C ARG A 72 -14.06 -0.38 12.36
N ILE A 73 -14.50 -1.43 11.66
CA ILE A 73 -13.67 -2.60 11.35
C ILE A 73 -12.58 -2.21 10.35
N TRP A 74 -12.93 -1.42 9.33
CA TRP A 74 -11.94 -0.83 8.44
C TRP A 74 -10.88 -0.02 9.21
N TYR A 75 -11.31 0.91 10.07
CA TYR A 75 -10.41 1.82 10.78
C TYR A 75 -9.48 1.09 11.76
N HIS A 76 -10.02 0.19 12.58
CA HIS A 76 -9.22 -0.52 13.58
C HIS A 76 -8.51 -1.77 13.03
N GLY A 77 -8.91 -2.26 11.84
CA GLY A 77 -8.32 -3.44 11.20
C GLY A 77 -6.99 -3.16 10.47
N GLN A 78 -6.63 -1.90 10.26
CA GLN A 78 -5.42 -1.53 9.52
C GLN A 78 -4.14 -2.12 10.13
N LEU A 79 -4.04 -2.16 11.46
CA LEU A 79 -2.89 -2.75 12.15
C LEU A 79 -2.76 -4.25 11.85
N ALA A 80 -3.87 -4.98 11.83
CA ALA A 80 -3.86 -6.41 11.53
C ALA A 80 -3.35 -6.69 10.10
N MET A 81 -3.78 -5.87 9.14
CA MET A 81 -3.35 -5.97 7.73
C MET A 81 -1.86 -5.66 7.56
N VAL A 82 -1.39 -4.60 8.23
CA VAL A 82 0.02 -4.20 8.25
C VAL A 82 0.88 -5.32 8.85
N MET A 83 0.44 -5.93 9.95
CA MET A 83 1.16 -7.02 10.60
C MET A 83 1.18 -8.30 9.76
N ASP A 84 0.05 -8.70 9.17
CA ASP A 84 0.02 -9.86 8.28
C ASP A 84 0.95 -9.65 7.07
N CYS A 85 0.94 -8.45 6.47
CA CYS A 85 1.84 -8.11 5.37
C CYS A 85 3.32 -8.16 5.78
N LEU A 86 3.67 -7.59 6.93
CA LEU A 86 5.03 -7.67 7.47
C LEU A 86 5.48 -9.12 7.59
N VAL A 87 4.65 -9.98 8.18
CA VAL A 87 4.99 -11.39 8.38
C VAL A 87 5.21 -12.10 7.05
N ARG A 88 4.37 -11.87 6.03
CA ARG A 88 4.55 -12.44 4.68
C ARG A 88 5.89 -12.10 4.06
N HIS A 89 6.37 -10.87 4.24
CA HIS A 89 7.57 -10.38 3.58
C HIS A 89 8.84 -10.47 4.42
N SER A 90 8.71 -10.76 5.73
CA SER A 90 9.83 -10.80 6.66
C SER A 90 10.89 -11.85 6.33
N ALA A 91 10.50 -12.95 5.67
CA ALA A 91 11.40 -14.03 5.30
C ALA A 91 11.98 -13.91 3.88
N VAL A 92 11.41 -13.05 3.03
CA VAL A 92 11.71 -13.01 1.58
C VAL A 92 12.25 -11.67 1.10
N THR A 93 12.17 -10.63 1.92
CA THR A 93 12.69 -9.30 1.59
C THR A 93 13.65 -8.81 2.66
N ARG A 94 14.60 -7.95 2.26
CA ARG A 94 15.57 -7.36 3.18
C ARG A 94 14.97 -6.25 4.04
N CYS A 95 14.01 -5.52 3.48
CA CYS A 95 13.33 -4.41 4.13
C CYS A 95 11.86 -4.39 3.74
N VAL A 96 11.01 -3.99 4.68
CA VAL A 96 9.57 -3.75 4.46
C VAL A 96 9.28 -2.30 4.84
N ALA A 97 8.60 -1.57 3.97
CA ALA A 97 8.11 -0.22 4.26
C ALA A 97 6.59 -0.20 4.32
N PHE A 98 6.03 0.55 5.27
CA PHE A 98 4.59 0.71 5.46
C PHE A 98 4.13 2.05 4.89
N ARG A 99 3.23 2.02 3.91
CA ARG A 99 2.79 3.21 3.17
C ARG A 99 1.34 3.08 2.72
N HIS A 100 0.55 4.13 2.89
CA HIS A 100 -0.77 4.24 2.27
C HIS A 100 -0.70 4.80 0.85
N LEU A 101 -1.76 4.59 0.07
CA LEU A 101 -1.87 5.05 -1.32
C LEU A 101 -1.78 6.57 -1.46
N ASP A 102 -2.20 7.33 -0.44
CA ASP A 102 -2.16 8.79 -0.39
C ASP A 102 -0.91 9.35 0.30
N GLU A 103 0.06 8.50 0.66
CA GLU A 103 1.30 8.92 1.30
C GLU A 103 2.48 8.94 0.32
N PHE A 104 3.14 10.09 0.24
CA PHE A 104 4.33 10.32 -0.56
C PHE A 104 5.53 10.69 0.33
N ILE A 105 6.74 10.35 -0.14
CA ILE A 105 7.98 10.74 0.55
C ILE A 105 8.40 12.10 0.00
N VAL A 106 8.57 13.06 0.90
CA VAL A 106 9.22 14.34 0.59
C VAL A 106 10.60 14.34 1.23
N VAL A 107 11.63 14.52 0.42
CA VAL A 107 13.01 14.69 0.91
C VAL A 107 13.32 16.19 0.92
N PRO A 108 13.44 16.84 2.09
CA PRO A 108 13.83 18.24 2.14
C PRO A 108 15.25 18.40 1.61
N ASN A 109 15.49 19.46 0.82
CA ASN A 109 16.84 19.85 0.42
C ASN A 109 17.61 20.33 1.65
N GLY A 110 18.38 19.44 2.28
CA GLY A 110 19.47 19.75 3.23
C GLY A 110 19.13 20.53 4.51
N LYS A 111 17.89 20.99 4.71
CA LYS A 111 17.47 21.60 5.97
C LYS A 111 17.08 20.49 6.93
N LYS A 112 17.83 20.38 8.03
CA LYS A 112 17.50 19.54 9.18
C LYS A 112 16.04 19.82 9.55
N VAL A 113 15.22 18.78 9.52
CA VAL A 113 13.95 18.80 10.23
C VAL A 113 14.34 18.61 11.69
N ASP A 114 14.41 19.70 12.44
CA ASP A 114 14.57 19.62 13.89
C ASP A 114 13.32 18.90 14.41
N VAL A 115 13.47 17.62 14.75
CA VAL A 115 12.43 16.88 15.47
C VAL A 115 12.31 17.56 16.82
N LEU A 116 11.16 18.20 17.06
CA LEU A 116 10.85 18.80 18.36
C LEU A 116 10.93 17.68 19.42
N PRO A 117 11.64 17.89 20.54
CA PRO A 117 11.60 16.94 21.65
C PRO A 117 10.19 16.88 22.22
N GLU A 118 9.79 15.66 22.62
CA GLU A 118 8.51 15.32 23.27
C GLU A 118 8.25 16.12 24.55
#